data_AF-A0A952I691-F1
#
_entry.id   AF-A0A952I691-F1
#
_cell.length_a   1.000
_cell.length_b   1.000
_cell.length_c   1.000
_cell.angle_alpha   90.00
_cell.angle_beta   90.00
_cell.angle_gamma   90.00
#
_symmetry.space_group_name_H-M   'P 1'
#
loop_
_entity.id
_entity.type
_entity.pdbx_description
1 polymer ?
#
loop_
_entity_poly.entity_id
_entity_poly.type
_entity_poly.pdbx_seq_one_letter_code
_entity_poly.pdbx_strand_id
1 'polypeptide(L)'
;MTQYFAEKGYAVLRPNPRGSDGYGKDFRYANFMDWGYGDYEDLMSGVDHVIGMGLADEKNMAVMGWSYGGYMTSFLVTRTDRFKVASMGAGLPNLLSMVTTTDIPDYLAGHMGGEFWDDYDTYEKHSAMYHIKNVKTP
;
A
#
# COMPACT_ATOMS: atom_id res chain seq x y z
N MET A 1 17.44 6.58 -0.45
CA MET A 1 16.82 6.16 -1.73
C MET A 1 16.15 7.31 -2.48
N THR A 2 15.35 8.18 -1.84
CA THR A 2 14.74 9.36 -2.48
C THR A 2 15.75 10.23 -3.24
N GLN A 3 16.85 10.62 -2.61
CA GLN A 3 17.88 11.47 -3.25
C GLN A 3 18.54 10.79 -4.46
N TYR A 4 18.70 9.45 -4.42
CA TYR A 4 19.25 8.69 -5.54
C TYR A 4 18.33 8.76 -6.77
N PHE A 5 17.02 8.59 -6.59
CA PHE A 5 16.08 8.72 -7.71
C PHE A 5 15.96 10.17 -8.22
N ALA A 6 15.99 11.15 -7.32
CA ALA A 6 16.02 12.57 -7.70
C ALA A 6 17.26 12.92 -8.53
N GLU A 7 18.45 12.41 -8.15
CA GLU A 7 19.68 12.55 -8.92
C GLU A 7 19.57 11.94 -10.32
N LYS A 8 18.81 10.85 -10.46
CA LYS A 8 18.52 10.21 -11.76
C LYS A 8 17.39 10.88 -12.55
N GLY A 9 16.87 12.02 -12.08
CA GLY A 9 15.86 12.81 -12.79
C GLY A 9 14.41 12.40 -12.53
N TYR A 10 14.14 11.58 -11.52
CA TYR A 10 12.77 11.21 -11.14
C TYR A 10 12.20 12.18 -10.10
N ALA A 11 10.95 12.62 -10.30
CA ALA A 11 10.15 13.16 -9.21
C ALA A 11 9.80 12.04 -8.23
N VAL A 12 9.88 12.29 -6.92
CA VAL A 12 9.61 11.29 -5.89
C VAL A 12 8.47 11.76 -4.98
N LEU A 13 7.29 11.18 -5.15
CA LEU A 13 6.13 11.40 -4.31
C LEU A 13 6.16 10.46 -3.09
N ARG A 14 6.04 11.01 -1.88
CA ARG A 14 5.97 10.27 -0.61
C ARG A 14 4.90 10.87 0.30
N PRO A 15 3.61 10.63 0.00
CA PRO A 15 2.52 11.16 0.81
C PRO A 15 2.40 10.37 2.12
N ASN A 16 1.79 10.99 3.12
CA ASN A 16 1.34 10.32 4.32
C ASN A 16 -0.16 10.03 4.16
N PRO A 17 -0.57 8.81 3.74
CA PRO A 17 -1.99 8.47 3.64
C PRO A 17 -2.62 8.36 5.04
N ARG A 18 -3.96 8.28 5.10
CA ARG A 18 -4.68 7.98 6.34
C ARG A 18 -4.09 6.73 7.02
N GLY A 19 -4.03 6.76 8.34
CA GLY A 19 -3.28 5.77 9.13
C GLY A 19 -1.84 6.19 9.48
N SER A 20 -1.28 7.20 8.80
CA SER A 20 0.05 7.71 9.15
C SER A 20 0.06 8.41 10.50
N ASP A 21 1.23 8.43 11.15
CA ASP A 21 1.42 9.11 12.43
C ASP A 21 1.65 10.62 12.26
N GLY A 22 1.53 11.38 13.36
CA GLY A 22 1.82 12.83 13.39
C GLY A 22 0.64 13.74 13.05
N TYR A 23 -0.54 13.19 12.74
CA TYR A 23 -1.75 13.94 12.37
C TYR A 23 -2.91 13.77 13.37
N GLY A 24 -2.62 13.19 14.55
CA GLY A 24 -3.60 12.95 15.61
C GLY A 24 -4.27 11.58 15.54
N LYS A 25 -5.02 11.25 16.60
CA LYS A 25 -5.63 9.93 16.79
C LYS A 25 -6.57 9.56 15.64
N ASP A 26 -7.46 10.46 15.26
CA ASP A 26 -8.49 10.16 14.27
C ASP A 26 -7.86 9.84 12.91
N PHE A 27 -6.83 10.58 12.49
CA PHE A 27 -6.10 10.30 11.26
C PHE A 27 -5.34 8.97 11.33
N ARG A 28 -4.71 8.66 12.47
CA ARG A 28 -4.00 7.39 12.70
C ARG A 28 -4.91 6.17 12.68
N TYR A 29 -6.17 6.31 13.12
CA TYR A 29 -7.15 5.21 13.12
C TYR A 29 -8.02 5.18 11.86
N ALA A 30 -7.86 6.14 10.94
CA ALA A 30 -8.69 6.25 9.74
C ALA A 30 -8.46 5.13 8.71
N ASN A 31 -7.48 4.25 8.90
CA ASN A 31 -7.30 3.02 8.12
C ASN A 31 -7.63 1.73 8.89
N PHE A 32 -8.21 1.82 10.09
CA PHE A 32 -8.63 0.64 10.86
C PHE A 32 -9.69 -0.13 10.06
N MET A 33 -9.47 -1.43 9.85
CA MET A 33 -10.26 -2.30 8.97
C MET A 33 -10.39 -1.80 7.53
N ASP A 34 -9.45 -1.00 7.04
CA ASP A 34 -9.52 -0.31 5.73
C ASP A 34 -8.19 -0.32 4.95
N TRP A 35 -7.26 -1.22 5.30
CA TRP A 35 -5.97 -1.35 4.61
C TRP A 35 -6.12 -1.69 3.12
N GLY A 36 -5.41 -0.99 2.23
CA GLY A 36 -5.52 -1.22 0.79
C GLY A 36 -6.75 -0.57 0.14
N TYR A 37 -7.56 0.18 0.89
CA TYR A 37 -8.74 0.86 0.37
C TYR A 37 -8.61 2.37 0.57
N GLY A 38 -8.97 2.93 1.72
CA GLY A 38 -8.91 4.39 1.90
C GLY A 38 -7.50 4.97 1.75
N ASP A 39 -6.48 4.25 2.19
CA ASP A 39 -5.09 4.64 2.01
C ASP A 39 -4.58 4.41 0.58
N TYR A 40 -5.11 3.42 -0.16
CA TYR A 40 -4.90 3.31 -1.61
C TYR A 40 -5.43 4.55 -2.33
N GLU A 41 -6.65 4.99 -2.01
CA GLU A 41 -7.28 6.17 -2.61
C GLU A 41 -6.50 7.44 -2.30
N ASP A 42 -6.01 7.59 -1.06
CA ASP A 42 -5.15 8.72 -0.70
C ASP A 42 -3.87 8.76 -1.55
N LEU A 43 -3.24 7.60 -1.79
CA LEU A 43 -2.05 7.53 -2.65
C LEU A 43 -2.39 7.86 -4.12
N MET A 44 -3.49 7.34 -4.67
CA MET A 44 -3.91 7.64 -6.04
C MET A 44 -4.28 9.11 -6.23
N SER A 45 -4.94 9.72 -5.25
CA SER A 45 -5.23 11.15 -5.27
C SER A 45 -3.96 12.00 -5.29
N GLY A 46 -2.92 11.59 -4.55
CA GLY A 46 -1.60 12.23 -4.56
C GLY A 46 -0.91 12.11 -5.93
N VAL A 47 -1.01 10.95 -6.57
CA VAL A 47 -0.50 10.72 -7.94
C VAL A 47 -1.21 11.61 -8.94
N ASP A 48 -2.54 11.65 -8.90
CA ASP A 48 -3.35 12.50 -9.79
C ASP A 48 -3.03 13.99 -9.60
N HIS A 49 -2.82 14.41 -8.35
CA HIS A 49 -2.45 15.78 -8.05
C HIS A 49 -1.11 16.17 -8.68
N VAL A 50 -0.06 15.36 -8.54
CA VAL A 50 1.26 15.70 -9.11
C VAL A 50 1.30 15.58 -10.64
N ILE A 51 0.48 14.71 -11.24
CA ILE A 51 0.26 14.70 -12.69
C ILE A 51 -0.42 16.00 -13.12
N GLY A 52 -1.47 16.43 -12.42
CA GLY A 52 -2.18 17.69 -12.70
C GLY A 52 -1.30 18.94 -12.56
N MET A 53 -0.28 18.89 -11.70
CA MET A 53 0.75 19.94 -11.58
C MET A 53 1.80 19.91 -12.72
N GLY A 54 1.80 18.89 -13.57
CA GLY A 54 2.81 18.68 -14.61
C GLY A 54 4.16 18.19 -14.08
N LEU A 55 4.21 17.64 -12.86
CA LEU A 55 5.44 17.13 -12.24
C LEU A 55 5.72 15.66 -12.55
N ALA A 56 4.70 14.90 -12.98
CA ALA A 56 4.80 13.48 -13.28
C ALA A 56 4.26 13.15 -14.68
N ASP A 57 4.95 12.26 -15.39
CA ASP A 57 4.49 11.67 -16.64
C ASP A 57 3.66 10.41 -16.35
N GLU A 58 2.35 10.46 -16.64
CA GLU A 58 1.41 9.36 -16.41
C GLU A 58 1.84 8.04 -17.08
N LYS A 59 2.66 8.10 -18.13
CA LYS A 59 3.11 6.91 -18.88
C LYS A 59 4.42 6.34 -18.35
N ASN A 60 5.08 7.01 -17.41
CA ASN A 60 6.40 6.64 -16.90
C ASN A 60 6.45 6.74 -15.37
N MET A 61 5.55 6.01 -14.72
CA MET A 61 5.50 5.92 -13.25
C MET A 61 5.99 4.57 -12.75
N ALA A 62 6.64 4.59 -11.59
CA ALA A 62 7.06 3.40 -10.84
C ALA A 62 6.53 3.49 -9.42
N VAL A 63 6.23 2.34 -8.81
CA VAL A 63 5.82 2.25 -7.41
C VAL A 63 6.80 1.36 -6.64
N MET A 64 7.12 1.75 -5.42
CA MET A 64 7.88 0.89 -4.53
C MET A 64 7.54 1.13 -3.06
N GLY A 65 7.76 0.12 -2.24
CA GLY A 65 7.61 0.25 -0.81
C GLY A 65 8.24 -0.91 -0.05
N TRP A 66 8.50 -0.65 1.23
CA TRP A 66 9.05 -1.62 2.17
C TRP A 66 8.06 -1.91 3.29
N SER A 67 7.98 -3.16 3.76
CA SER A 67 7.07 -3.56 4.85
C SER A 67 5.60 -3.23 4.51
N TYR A 68 4.92 -2.37 5.26
CA TYR A 68 3.57 -1.89 4.89
C TYR A 68 3.52 -1.27 3.49
N GLY A 69 4.56 -0.51 3.11
CA GLY A 69 4.66 0.00 1.74
C GLY A 69 4.79 -1.11 0.71
N GLY A 70 5.39 -2.25 1.07
CA GLY A 70 5.44 -3.45 0.23
C GLY A 70 4.07 -4.12 0.11
N TYR A 71 3.32 -4.23 1.21
CA TYR A 71 1.91 -4.63 1.20
C TYR A 71 1.09 -3.74 0.25
N MET A 72 1.17 -2.42 0.41
CA MET A 72 0.46 -1.47 -0.44
C MET A 72 0.93 -1.53 -1.90
N THR A 73 2.22 -1.74 -2.15
CA THR A 73 2.75 -1.97 -3.51
C THR A 73 2.10 -3.20 -4.16
N SER A 74 1.98 -4.31 -3.41
CA SER A 74 1.29 -5.50 -3.90
C SER A 74 -0.19 -5.27 -4.16
N PHE A 75 -0.86 -4.48 -3.31
CA PHE A 75 -2.27 -4.15 -3.48
C PHE A 75 -2.49 -3.27 -4.71
N LEU A 76 -1.66 -2.24 -4.89
CA LEU A 76 -1.69 -1.32 -6.04
C LEU A 76 -1.64 -2.05 -7.37
N VAL A 77 -0.66 -2.95 -7.56
CA VAL A 77 -0.48 -3.66 -8.84
C VAL A 77 -1.59 -4.66 -9.17
N THR A 78 -2.41 -5.05 -8.18
CA THR A 78 -3.60 -5.90 -8.41
C THR A 78 -4.85 -5.09 -8.78
N ARG A 79 -4.81 -3.76 -8.64
CA ARG A 79 -5.96 -2.86 -8.79
C ARG A 79 -5.81 -1.89 -9.96
N THR A 80 -4.59 -1.58 -10.38
CA THR A 80 -4.33 -0.62 -11.45
C THR A 80 -3.10 -1.00 -12.27
N ASP A 81 -3.09 -0.60 -13.54
CA ASP A 81 -1.98 -0.74 -14.50
C ASP A 81 -1.26 0.59 -14.79
N ARG A 82 -1.51 1.62 -13.97
CA ARG A 82 -0.87 2.95 -14.09
C ARG A 82 0.65 2.93 -13.89
N PHE A 83 1.19 1.96 -13.16
CA PHE A 83 2.61 1.85 -12.89
C PHE A 83 3.28 0.88 -13.87
N LYS A 84 4.37 1.32 -14.49
CA LYS A 84 5.14 0.51 -15.44
C LYS A 84 5.99 -0.57 -14.78
N VAL A 85 6.42 -0.34 -13.55
CA VAL A 85 7.22 -1.29 -12.76
C VAL A 85 6.89 -1.12 -11.29
N ALA A 86 6.98 -2.22 -10.54
CA ALA A 86 6.77 -2.23 -9.11
C ALA A 86 7.93 -2.91 -8.36
N SER A 87 8.26 -2.40 -7.17
CA SER A 87 9.23 -3.05 -6.28
C SER A 87 8.64 -3.24 -4.89
N MET A 88 8.22 -4.47 -4.61
CA MET A 88 7.72 -4.89 -3.30
C MET A 88 8.88 -5.41 -2.44
N GLY A 89 9.30 -4.64 -1.43
CA GLY A 89 10.32 -5.07 -0.46
C GLY A 89 9.70 -5.48 0.87
N ALA A 90 10.05 -6.67 1.38
CA ALA A 90 9.51 -7.23 2.64
C ALA A 90 7.98 -7.04 2.80
N GLY A 91 7.25 -7.10 1.68
CA GLY A 91 5.81 -6.89 1.62
C GLY A 91 5.05 -8.16 2.00
N LEU A 92 3.78 -7.98 2.35
CA LEU A 92 2.96 -9.02 2.97
C LEU A 92 1.67 -9.20 2.16
N PRO A 93 1.72 -9.78 0.95
CA PRO A 93 0.57 -9.84 0.05
C PRO A 93 -0.57 -10.75 0.55
N ASN A 94 -0.31 -11.60 1.56
CA ASN A 94 -1.29 -12.48 2.18
C ASN A 94 -1.29 -12.29 3.71
N LEU A 95 -2.33 -11.65 4.23
CA LEU A 95 -2.48 -11.34 5.65
C LEU A 95 -2.77 -12.59 6.50
N LEU A 96 -3.41 -13.62 5.95
CA LEU A 96 -3.62 -14.89 6.64
C LEU A 96 -2.28 -15.61 6.90
N SER A 97 -1.38 -15.60 5.92
CA SER A 97 -0.02 -16.10 6.13
C SER A 97 0.74 -15.24 7.15
N MET A 98 0.56 -13.92 7.11
CA MET A 98 1.28 -13.03 8.02
C MET A 98 0.83 -13.19 9.48
N VAL A 99 -0.47 -13.24 9.75
CA VAL A 99 -0.98 -13.30 11.14
C VAL A 99 -0.52 -14.56 11.87
N THR A 100 -0.20 -15.62 11.13
CA THR A 100 0.29 -16.90 11.68
C THR A 100 1.82 -17.01 11.73
N THR A 101 2.57 -16.08 11.15
CA THR A 101 4.04 -16.17 11.02
C THR A 101 4.78 -14.92 11.50
N THR A 102 4.07 -13.83 11.80
CA THR A 102 4.65 -12.60 12.31
C THR A 102 5.21 -12.80 13.72
N ASP A 103 6.32 -12.10 14.00
CA ASP A 103 6.93 -11.95 15.32
C ASP A 103 6.20 -10.91 16.20
N ILE A 104 5.12 -10.30 15.71
CA ILE A 104 4.29 -9.31 16.42
C ILE A 104 2.84 -9.83 16.50
N PRO A 105 2.51 -10.70 17.48
CA PRO A 105 1.27 -11.48 17.50
C PRO A 105 -0.03 -10.68 17.38
N ASP A 106 -0.08 -9.47 17.94
CA ASP A 106 -1.31 -8.65 17.97
C ASP A 106 -1.38 -7.60 16.84
N TYR A 107 -0.34 -7.52 15.99
CA TYR A 107 -0.23 -6.42 15.03
C TYR A 107 -1.38 -6.40 14.04
N LEU A 108 -1.69 -7.53 13.40
CA LEU A 108 -2.77 -7.58 12.43
C LEU A 108 -4.15 -7.54 13.08
N ALA A 109 -4.35 -8.25 14.20
CA ALA A 109 -5.63 -8.20 14.91
C ALA A 109 -5.99 -6.77 15.34
N GLY A 110 -5.00 -5.98 15.77
CA GLY A 110 -5.17 -4.58 16.12
C GLY A 110 -5.56 -3.67 14.94
N HIS A 111 -5.27 -4.05 13.69
CA HIS A 111 -5.67 -3.30 12.49
C HIS A 111 -6.92 -3.88 11.81
N MET A 112 -7.20 -5.17 11.99
CA MET A 112 -8.34 -5.88 11.38
C MET A 112 -9.54 -6.02 12.34
N GLY A 113 -9.41 -5.56 13.58
CA GLY A 113 -10.51 -5.53 14.56
C GLY A 113 -10.83 -6.87 15.21
N GLY A 114 -10.04 -7.91 14.95
CA GLY A 114 -10.23 -9.25 15.49
C GLY A 114 -9.28 -10.24 14.86
N GLU A 115 -9.40 -11.50 15.27
CA GLU A 115 -8.57 -12.59 14.79
C GLU A 115 -9.16 -13.24 13.54
N PHE A 116 -8.30 -13.87 12.72
CA PHE A 116 -8.72 -14.40 11.41
C PHE A 116 -9.72 -15.56 11.50
N TRP A 117 -9.79 -16.27 12.63
CA TRP A 117 -10.77 -17.35 12.83
C TRP A 117 -12.16 -16.81 13.22
N ASP A 118 -12.25 -15.56 13.67
CA ASP A 118 -13.50 -14.88 13.97
C ASP A 118 -14.03 -14.11 12.75
N ASP A 119 -13.13 -13.57 11.92
CA ASP A 119 -13.48 -12.84 10.68
C ASP A 119 -12.46 -13.13 9.56
N TYR A 120 -12.65 -14.26 8.88
CA TYR A 120 -11.80 -14.65 7.75
C TYR A 120 -11.92 -13.69 6.55
N ASP A 121 -13.14 -13.22 6.29
CA ASP A 121 -13.48 -12.42 5.11
C ASP A 121 -12.70 -11.10 5.10
N THR A 122 -12.50 -10.47 6.26
CA THR A 122 -11.64 -9.29 6.40
C THR A 122 -10.20 -9.60 5.97
N TYR A 123 -9.60 -10.69 6.46
CA TYR A 123 -8.22 -11.03 6.08
C TYR A 123 -8.06 -11.38 4.60
N GLU A 124 -9.04 -12.08 4.01
CA GLU A 124 -9.08 -12.36 2.57
C GLU A 124 -9.22 -11.06 1.75
N LYS A 125 -10.22 -10.24 2.07
CA LYS A 125 -10.53 -8.97 1.38
C LYS A 125 -9.34 -8.00 1.34
N HIS A 126 -8.56 -7.97 2.42
CA HIS A 126 -7.41 -7.09 2.56
C HIS A 126 -6.10 -7.72 2.06
N SER A 127 -6.13 -8.93 1.48
CA SER A 127 -4.95 -9.62 0.94
C SER A 127 -4.85 -9.51 -0.59
N ALA A 128 -3.82 -8.84 -1.09
CA ALA A 128 -3.56 -8.69 -2.53
C ALA A 128 -3.40 -10.04 -3.27
N MET A 129 -2.93 -11.08 -2.57
CA MET A 129 -2.70 -12.41 -3.14
C MET A 129 -3.95 -13.02 -3.81
N TYR A 130 -5.15 -12.74 -3.30
CA TYR A 130 -6.40 -13.24 -3.89
C TYR A 130 -6.77 -12.54 -5.21
N HIS A 131 -6.09 -11.45 -5.54
CA HIS A 131 -6.26 -10.69 -6.79
C HIS A 131 -5.04 -10.78 -7.72
N ILE A 132 -4.11 -11.72 -7.48
CA ILE A 132 -2.83 -11.83 -8.20
C ILE A 132 -2.98 -11.94 -9.73
N LYS A 133 -4.10 -12.51 -10.21
CA LYS A 133 -4.37 -12.65 -11.66
C LYS A 133 -4.56 -11.31 -12.38
N ASN A 134 -4.79 -10.22 -11.65
CA ASN A 134 -4.94 -8.88 -12.22
C ASN A 134 -3.60 -8.20 -12.49
N VAL A 135 -2.50 -8.74 -11.95
CA VAL A 135 -1.17 -8.11 -12.06
C VAL A 135 -0.68 -8.17 -13.51
N LYS A 136 -0.42 -6.99 -14.08
CA LYS A 136 0.20 -6.81 -15.40
C LYS A 136 1.56 -6.10 -15.31
N THR A 137 1.78 -5.37 -14.21
CA THR A 137 3.00 -4.61 -13.96
C THR A 137 4.15 -5.57 -13.59
N PRO A 138 5.29 -5.52 -14.30
CA PRO A 138 6.52 -6.22 -13.95
C PRO A 138 7.06 -5.90 -12.55
#